data_AF-A0A319CCY2-F1
#
_entry.id   AF-A0A319CCY2-F1
#
_cell.length_a   1.000
_cell.length_b   1.000
_cell.length_c   1.000
_cell.angle_alpha   90.00
_cell.angle_beta   90.00
_cell.angle_gamma   90.00
#
_symmetry.space_group_name_H-M   'P 1'
#
loop_
_entity.id
_entity.type
_entity.pdbx_description
1 polymer ?
#
loop_
_entity_poly.entity_id
_entity_poly.type
_entity_poly.pdbx_seq_one_letter_code
_entity_poly.pdbx_strand_id
1 'polypeptide(L)'
;MADRTWDHSRAAWLYPLRGIYFTFSHRYLWPLFRARLIPIVLLSAFIYVLLFLFTYLPQVAFLAIFQGAGAWVSGAVLVLGEGAAIVAILFEAFFVDETLVDIFDAVLVSEGHGDLVNASRVLYPQGDDVVQRLGKPTQSAVYAPFSLRQILEFIVLLPLNLIPFPGGTLMFLVLTGYRAGPFHHWRYFQLLDLSKQQRKESIRRRQLQYTT
;
A
#
# COMPACT_ATOMS: atom_id res chain seq x y z
N MET A 1 30.09 28.79 -13.63
CA MET A 1 28.62 28.63 -13.47
C MET A 1 28.37 27.15 -13.23
N ALA A 2 28.08 26.77 -11.99
CA ALA A 2 27.86 25.37 -11.63
C ALA A 2 26.45 24.97 -12.06
N ASP A 3 26.36 23.95 -12.90
CA ASP A 3 25.11 23.29 -13.27
C ASP A 3 24.44 22.77 -12.01
N ARG A 4 23.32 23.40 -11.64
CA ARG A 4 22.45 22.95 -10.55
C ARG A 4 21.63 21.79 -11.11
N THR A 5 22.27 20.63 -11.27
CA THR A 5 21.57 19.38 -11.56
C THR A 5 20.58 19.14 -10.42
N TRP A 6 19.30 19.03 -10.76
CA TRP A 6 18.26 18.73 -9.81
C TRP A 6 18.52 17.32 -9.26
N ASP A 7 19.02 17.24 -8.03
CA ASP A 7 19.25 15.99 -7.33
C ASP A 7 17.90 15.33 -7.01
N HIS A 8 17.43 14.51 -7.95
CA HIS A 8 16.17 13.79 -7.89
C HIS A 8 16.04 12.86 -6.68
N SER A 9 17.14 12.60 -5.95
CA SER A 9 17.14 11.83 -4.71
C SER A 9 16.51 12.59 -3.52
N ARG A 10 16.34 13.91 -3.62
CA ARG A 10 15.84 14.78 -2.53
C ARG A 10 14.34 15.01 -2.49
N ALA A 11 13.61 14.54 -3.50
CA ALA A 11 12.15 14.71 -3.59
C ALA A 11 11.47 13.35 -3.45
N ALA A 12 11.47 12.78 -2.24
CA ALA A 12 10.94 11.43 -2.04
C ALA A 12 9.43 11.36 -2.33
N TRP A 13 8.72 12.47 -2.16
CA TRP A 13 7.32 12.63 -2.56
C TRP A 13 7.04 12.37 -4.06
N LEU A 14 8.05 12.41 -4.95
CA LEU A 14 7.89 12.10 -6.38
C LEU A 14 7.91 10.59 -6.68
N TYR A 15 8.44 9.75 -5.78
CA TYR A 15 8.58 8.31 -6.05
C TYR A 15 7.24 7.59 -6.30
N PRO A 16 6.13 7.89 -5.60
CA PRO A 16 4.84 7.28 -5.92
C PRO A 16 4.41 7.54 -7.37
N LEU A 17 4.56 8.78 -7.86
CA LEU A 17 4.22 9.13 -9.24
C LEU A 17 5.14 8.44 -10.25
N ARG A 18 6.43 8.34 -9.93
CA ARG A 18 7.39 7.59 -10.75
C ARG A 18 7.06 6.10 -10.78
N GLY A 19 6.65 5.51 -9.67
CA GLY A 19 6.22 4.12 -9.60
C GLY A 19 5.00 3.84 -10.46
N ILE A 20 4.02 4.76 -10.47
CA ILE A 20 2.85 4.68 -11.37
C ILE A 20 3.33 4.69 -12.83
N TYR A 21 4.12 5.69 -13.22
CA TYR A 21 4.66 5.80 -14.58
C TYR A 21 5.48 4.56 -14.97
N PHE A 22 6.34 4.07 -14.07
CA PHE A 22 7.17 2.89 -14.28
C PHE A 22 6.30 1.65 -14.52
N THR A 23 5.26 1.45 -13.71
CA THR A 23 4.35 0.30 -13.84
C THR A 23 3.61 0.33 -15.18
N PHE A 24 3.15 1.49 -15.62
CA PHE A 24 2.51 1.62 -16.93
C PHE A 24 3.49 1.47 -18.10
N SER A 25 4.74 1.91 -17.94
CA SER A 25 5.77 1.78 -18.98
C SER A 25 6.27 0.35 -19.14
N HIS A 26 6.23 -0.46 -18.08
CA HIS A 26 6.78 -1.81 -18.05
C HIS A 26 5.70 -2.89 -18.13
N ARG A 27 5.51 -3.45 -19.34
CA ARG A 27 4.42 -4.39 -19.63
C ARG A 27 4.48 -5.69 -18.83
N TYR A 28 5.66 -6.12 -18.40
CA TYR A 28 5.85 -7.34 -17.61
C TYR A 28 5.16 -7.30 -16.25
N LEU A 29 4.89 -6.11 -15.69
CA LEU A 29 4.18 -5.96 -14.41
C LEU A 29 2.65 -6.06 -14.55
N TRP A 30 2.11 -5.93 -15.76
CA TRP A 30 0.66 -5.86 -15.98
C TRP A 30 -0.07 -7.17 -15.66
N PRO A 31 0.48 -8.37 -15.92
CA PRO A 31 -0.13 -9.62 -15.49
C PRO A 31 -0.36 -9.67 -13.98
N LEU A 32 0.62 -9.20 -13.17
CA LEU A 32 0.50 -9.15 -11.71
C LEU A 32 -0.66 -8.26 -11.28
N PHE A 33 -0.80 -7.09 -11.91
CA PHE A 33 -1.89 -6.17 -11.63
C PHE A 33 -3.26 -6.76 -12.03
N ARG A 34 -3.37 -7.32 -13.24
CA ARG A 34 -4.62 -7.90 -13.76
C ARG A 34 -5.10 -9.09 -12.94
N ALA A 35 -4.17 -9.95 -12.50
CA ALA A 35 -4.48 -11.11 -11.69
C ALA A 35 -5.16 -10.74 -10.35
N ARG A 36 -4.88 -9.54 -9.82
CA ARG A 36 -5.47 -9.05 -8.56
C ARG A 36 -6.64 -8.10 -8.76
N LEU A 37 -6.67 -7.35 -9.87
CA LEU A 37 -7.75 -6.40 -10.19
C LEU A 37 -9.10 -7.11 -10.37
N ILE A 38 -9.13 -8.30 -10.97
CA ILE A 38 -10.38 -9.03 -11.16
C ILE A 38 -10.98 -9.48 -9.81
N PRO A 39 -10.23 -10.19 -8.93
CA PRO A 39 -10.72 -10.53 -7.60
C PRO A 39 -11.17 -9.34 -6.76
N ILE A 40 -10.42 -8.22 -6.75
CA ILE A 40 -10.79 -7.06 -5.93
C ILE A 40 -12.05 -6.36 -6.44
N VAL A 41 -12.25 -6.27 -7.76
CA VAL A 41 -13.46 -5.70 -8.34
C VAL A 41 -14.68 -6.58 -8.03
N LEU A 42 -14.53 -7.91 -8.14
CA LEU A 42 -15.62 -8.83 -7.80
C LEU A 42 -15.94 -8.80 -6.31
N LEU A 43 -14.92 -8.78 -5.45
CA LEU A 43 -15.08 -8.71 -4.01
C LEU A 43 -15.74 -7.40 -3.59
N SER A 44 -15.28 -6.26 -4.11
CA SER A 44 -15.87 -4.95 -3.83
C SER A 44 -17.31 -4.85 -4.31
N ALA A 45 -17.61 -5.31 -5.52
CA ALA A 45 -18.98 -5.35 -6.03
C ALA A 45 -19.88 -6.20 -5.12
N PHE A 46 -19.42 -7.38 -4.72
CA PHE A 46 -20.15 -8.26 -3.80
C PHE A 46 -20.44 -7.59 -2.45
N ILE A 47 -19.43 -6.97 -1.83
CA ILE A 47 -19.58 -6.26 -0.55
C ILE A 47 -20.55 -5.09 -0.68
N TYR A 48 -20.41 -4.26 -1.72
CA TYR A 48 -21.30 -3.13 -1.92
C TYR A 48 -22.74 -3.59 -2.16
N VAL A 49 -22.97 -4.64 -2.93
CA VAL A 49 -24.33 -5.19 -3.12
C VAL A 49 -24.93 -5.59 -1.77
N LEU A 50 -24.19 -6.28 -0.91
CA LEU A 50 -24.68 -6.67 0.42
C LEU A 50 -24.97 -5.45 1.31
N LEU A 51 -24.05 -4.48 1.36
CA LEU A 51 -24.26 -3.27 2.17
C LEU A 51 -25.46 -2.45 1.66
N PHE A 52 -25.57 -2.24 0.35
CA PHE A 52 -26.71 -1.52 -0.20
C PHE A 52 -28.04 -2.27 -0.01
N LEU A 53 -28.03 -3.61 0.01
CA LEU A 53 -29.23 -4.40 0.26
C LEU A 53 -29.65 -4.38 1.74
N PHE A 54 -28.69 -4.50 2.66
CA PHE A 54 -28.98 -4.74 4.08
C PHE A 54 -28.78 -3.53 4.99
N THR A 55 -27.85 -2.62 4.70
CA THR A 55 -27.52 -1.49 5.59
C THR A 55 -28.05 -0.16 5.08
N TYR A 56 -28.18 0.05 3.76
CA TYR A 56 -28.58 1.34 3.20
C TYR A 56 -29.94 1.83 3.70
N LEU A 57 -31.01 1.03 3.56
CA LEU A 57 -32.34 1.44 3.99
C LEU A 57 -32.42 1.66 5.52
N PRO A 58 -31.89 0.77 6.38
CA PRO A 58 -31.81 1.05 7.82
C PRO A 58 -31.04 2.33 8.16
N GLN A 59 -29.92 2.60 7.49
CA GLN A 59 -29.14 3.82 7.71
C GLN A 59 -29.89 5.07 7.28
N VAL A 60 -30.53 5.05 6.10
CA VAL A 60 -31.39 6.14 5.62
C VAL A 60 -32.54 6.38 6.60
N ALA A 61 -33.19 5.32 7.11
CA ALA A 61 -34.27 5.45 8.08
C ALA A 61 -33.81 6.12 9.38
N PHE A 62 -32.65 5.71 9.91
CA PHE A 62 -32.06 6.33 11.11
C PHE A 62 -31.70 7.80 10.85
N LEU A 63 -31.05 8.08 9.73
CA LEU A 63 -30.62 9.41 9.35
C LEU A 63 -31.80 10.35 9.04
N ALA A 64 -32.91 9.83 8.50
CA ALA A 64 -34.10 10.61 8.16
C ALA A 64 -34.72 11.29 9.40
N ILE A 65 -34.50 10.74 10.60
CA ILE A 65 -34.93 11.35 11.87
C ILE A 65 -34.31 12.73 12.08
N PHE A 66 -33.07 12.93 11.61
CA PHE A 66 -32.30 14.16 11.86
C PHE A 66 -32.26 15.12 10.65
N GLN A 67 -32.19 14.58 9.43
CA GLN A 67 -31.92 15.36 8.21
C GLN A 67 -32.99 15.20 7.11
N GLY A 68 -34.07 14.46 7.37
CA GLY A 68 -35.19 14.30 6.43
C GLY A 68 -34.74 13.78 5.06
N ALA A 69 -35.09 14.49 3.99
CA ALA A 69 -34.76 14.09 2.60
C ALA A 69 -33.24 14.02 2.32
N GLY A 70 -32.40 14.74 3.08
CA GLY A 70 -30.95 14.66 2.97
C GLY A 70 -30.37 13.29 3.37
N ALA A 71 -31.14 12.48 4.12
CA ALA A 71 -30.73 11.16 4.58
C ALA A 71 -30.42 10.18 3.45
N TRP A 72 -31.06 10.30 2.29
CA TRP A 72 -30.81 9.44 1.14
C TRP A 72 -29.39 9.57 0.60
N VAL A 73 -28.89 10.81 0.51
CA VAL A 73 -27.54 11.12 0.04
C VAL A 73 -26.52 10.77 1.12
N SER A 74 -26.75 11.22 2.36
CA SER A 74 -25.85 10.95 3.49
C SER A 74 -25.72 9.45 3.78
N GLY A 75 -26.82 8.70 3.68
CA GLY A 75 -26.80 7.24 3.81
C GLY A 75 -25.99 6.58 2.70
N ALA A 76 -26.05 7.08 1.47
CA ALA A 76 -25.27 6.53 0.36
C ALA A 76 -23.76 6.77 0.58
N VAL A 77 -23.39 7.98 1.02
CA VAL A 77 -22.01 8.31 1.37
C VAL A 77 -21.51 7.43 2.53
N LEU A 78 -22.35 7.18 3.54
CA LEU A 78 -22.00 6.32 4.67
C LEU A 78 -21.73 4.88 4.23
N VAL A 79 -22.65 4.27 3.47
CA VAL A 79 -22.47 2.92 2.91
C VAL A 79 -21.21 2.84 2.03
N LEU A 80 -20.97 3.86 1.21
CA LEU A 80 -19.76 3.93 0.38
C LEU A 80 -18.48 3.98 1.24
N GLY A 81 -18.48 4.76 2.31
CA GLY A 81 -17.36 4.86 3.24
C GLY A 81 -17.10 3.55 4.00
N GLU A 82 -18.15 2.92 4.54
CA GLU A 82 -18.06 1.64 5.24
C GLU A 82 -17.58 0.53 4.31
N GLY A 83 -18.15 0.46 3.10
CA GLY A 83 -17.73 -0.50 2.08
C GLY A 83 -16.29 -0.30 1.66
N ALA A 84 -15.82 0.94 1.49
CA ALA A 84 -14.42 1.22 1.18
C ALA A 84 -13.48 0.73 2.30
N ALA A 85 -13.85 0.93 3.57
CA ALA A 85 -13.06 0.44 4.70
C ALA A 85 -12.99 -1.10 4.73
N ILE A 86 -14.12 -1.78 4.55
CA ILE A 86 -14.19 -3.25 4.52
C ILE A 86 -13.38 -3.81 3.35
N VAL A 87 -13.55 -3.24 2.16
CA VAL A 87 -12.81 -3.63 0.95
C VAL A 87 -11.31 -3.44 1.16
N ALA A 88 -10.88 -2.32 1.75
CA ALA A 88 -9.47 -2.06 2.03
C ALA A 88 -8.88 -3.10 2.98
N ILE A 89 -9.58 -3.42 4.08
CA ILE A 89 -9.14 -4.44 5.06
C ILE A 89 -9.01 -5.82 4.40
N LEU A 90 -10.00 -6.23 3.61
CA LEU A 90 -9.97 -7.53 2.94
C LEU A 90 -8.93 -7.58 1.83
N PHE A 91 -8.73 -6.48 1.11
CA PHE A 91 -7.69 -6.38 0.09
C PHE A 91 -6.30 -6.54 0.73
N GLU A 92 -6.04 -5.83 1.83
CA GLU A 92 -4.79 -5.94 2.58
C GLU A 92 -4.58 -7.37 3.10
N ALA A 93 -5.59 -7.98 3.71
CA ALA A 93 -5.49 -9.31 4.31
C ALA A 93 -5.27 -10.44 3.30
N PHE A 94 -5.87 -10.36 2.11
CA PHE A 94 -5.91 -11.49 1.17
C PHE A 94 -5.09 -11.29 -0.12
N PHE A 95 -4.76 -10.06 -0.52
CA PHE A 95 -4.24 -9.80 -1.87
C PHE A 95 -2.94 -8.97 -1.93
N VAL A 96 -2.63 -8.20 -0.90
CA VAL A 96 -1.54 -7.20 -0.94
C VAL A 96 -0.15 -7.84 -0.79
N ASP A 97 0.06 -8.66 0.23
CA ASP A 97 1.43 -9.03 0.63
C ASP A 97 2.21 -9.80 -0.44
N GLU A 98 1.65 -10.89 -0.99
CA GLU A 98 2.34 -11.71 -2.01
C GLU A 98 2.63 -10.90 -3.28
N THR A 99 1.66 -10.10 -3.73
CA THR A 99 1.78 -9.33 -4.97
C THR A 99 2.82 -8.23 -4.84
N LEU A 100 2.90 -7.58 -3.67
CA LEU A 100 3.92 -6.56 -3.44
C LEU A 100 5.33 -7.17 -3.42
N VAL A 101 5.49 -8.38 -2.88
CA VAL A 101 6.77 -9.10 -2.99
C VAL A 101 7.09 -9.44 -4.44
N ASP A 102 6.13 -9.96 -5.21
CA ASP A 102 6.35 -10.29 -6.62
C ASP A 102 6.73 -9.05 -7.46
N ILE A 103 6.07 -7.92 -7.24
CA ILE A 103 6.40 -6.65 -7.92
C ILE A 103 7.79 -6.18 -7.52
N PHE A 104 8.10 -6.18 -6.22
CA PHE A 104 9.39 -5.72 -5.70
C PHE A 104 10.55 -6.57 -6.25
N ASP A 105 10.42 -7.89 -6.18
CA ASP A 105 11.43 -8.82 -6.68
C ASP A 105 11.55 -8.73 -8.21
N ALA A 106 10.44 -8.56 -8.95
CA ALA A 106 10.47 -8.39 -10.41
C ALA A 106 11.21 -7.12 -10.82
N VAL A 107 11.00 -6.01 -10.12
CA VAL A 107 11.69 -4.74 -10.37
C VAL A 107 13.19 -4.87 -10.06
N LEU A 108 13.58 -5.55 -8.97
CA LEU A 108 15.00 -5.77 -8.69
C LEU A 108 15.67 -6.62 -9.77
N VAL A 109 15.00 -7.68 -10.25
CA VAL A 109 15.55 -8.51 -11.33
C VAL A 109 15.67 -7.72 -12.64
N SER A 110 14.68 -6.89 -12.99
CA SER A 110 14.73 -6.08 -14.21
C SER A 110 15.84 -5.02 -14.18
N GLU A 111 16.12 -4.46 -13.02
CA GLU A 111 17.20 -3.47 -12.81
C GLU A 111 18.59 -4.12 -12.65
N GLY A 112 18.71 -5.44 -12.85
CA GLY A 112 20.00 -6.15 -12.82
C GLY A 112 20.46 -6.60 -11.43
N HIS A 113 19.62 -6.47 -10.41
CA HIS A 113 19.89 -6.92 -9.03
C HIS A 113 19.34 -8.33 -8.75
N GLY A 114 19.36 -9.21 -9.76
CA GLY A 114 18.84 -10.57 -9.66
C GLY A 114 19.57 -11.43 -8.62
N ASP A 115 20.87 -11.21 -8.40
CA ASP A 115 21.66 -11.97 -7.43
C ASP A 115 21.15 -11.80 -5.99
N LEU A 116 20.66 -10.61 -5.64
CA LEU A 116 20.04 -10.35 -4.32
C LEU A 116 18.72 -11.12 -4.15
N VAL A 117 17.93 -11.22 -5.21
CA VAL A 117 16.66 -11.95 -5.20
C VAL A 117 16.91 -13.46 -5.16
N ASN A 118 17.93 -13.94 -5.88
CA ASN A 118 18.29 -15.36 -5.96
C ASN A 118 18.66 -15.97 -4.59
N ALA A 119 19.15 -15.15 -3.65
CA ALA A 119 19.41 -15.58 -2.27
C ALA A 119 18.13 -15.94 -1.49
N SER A 120 16.97 -15.40 -1.90
CA SER A 120 15.69 -15.55 -1.20
C SER A 120 14.63 -16.35 -1.98
N ARG A 121 14.82 -16.51 -3.29
CA ARG A 121 13.87 -17.10 -4.23
C ARG A 121 14.60 -17.74 -5.40
N VAL A 122 14.11 -18.90 -5.86
CA VAL A 122 14.65 -19.56 -7.06
C VAL A 122 14.33 -18.73 -8.29
N LEU A 123 15.35 -18.37 -9.06
CA LEU A 123 15.19 -17.74 -10.37
C LEU A 123 15.36 -18.76 -11.49
N TYR A 124 14.40 -18.80 -12.42
CA TYR A 124 14.49 -19.63 -13.61
C TYR A 124 15.13 -18.83 -14.75
N PRO A 125 16.32 -19.21 -15.25
CA PRO A 125 17.02 -18.45 -16.31
C PRO A 125 16.27 -18.46 -17.66
N GLN A 126 15.38 -19.42 -17.86
CA GLN A 126 14.72 -19.74 -19.14
C GLN A 126 13.31 -19.13 -19.29
N GLY A 127 12.89 -18.23 -18.38
CA GLY A 127 11.58 -17.60 -18.49
C GLY A 127 11.56 -16.49 -19.55
N ASP A 128 10.55 -16.51 -20.42
CA ASP A 128 10.38 -15.53 -21.51
C ASP A 128 10.17 -14.08 -21.01
N ASP A 129 9.71 -13.92 -19.77
CA ASP A 129 9.45 -12.62 -19.13
C ASP A 129 9.97 -12.57 -17.69
N VAL A 130 10.32 -11.38 -17.18
CA VAL A 130 10.95 -11.17 -15.86
C VAL A 130 10.11 -11.75 -14.73
N VAL A 131 8.79 -11.62 -14.80
CA VAL A 131 7.87 -12.20 -13.80
C VAL A 131 7.83 -13.72 -13.87
N GLN A 132 7.94 -14.31 -15.07
CA GLN A 132 7.96 -15.76 -15.24
C GLN A 132 9.28 -16.39 -14.77
N ARG A 133 10.36 -15.60 -14.75
CA ARG A 133 11.65 -15.99 -14.19
C ARG A 133 11.62 -16.05 -12.65
N LEU A 134 10.62 -15.44 -12.00
CA LEU A 134 10.43 -15.55 -10.55
C LEU A 134 9.77 -16.89 -10.20
N GLY A 135 10.52 -17.82 -9.60
CA GLY A 135 10.00 -19.10 -9.12
C GLY A 135 9.13 -18.97 -7.87
N LYS A 136 8.91 -20.03 -7.09
CA LYS A 136 8.26 -19.86 -5.78
C LYS A 136 9.26 -19.33 -4.74
N PRO A 137 8.86 -18.41 -3.83
CA PRO A 137 9.71 -17.98 -2.73
C PRO A 137 10.18 -19.16 -1.88
N THR A 138 11.48 -19.26 -1.63
CA THR A 138 12.08 -20.30 -0.77
C THR A 138 12.09 -19.90 0.70
N GLN A 139 11.92 -18.61 0.98
CA GLN A 139 11.78 -18.05 2.33
C GLN A 139 10.48 -17.25 2.43
N SER A 140 10.07 -16.95 3.67
CA SER A 140 8.84 -16.19 3.95
C SER A 140 8.81 -14.86 3.19
N ALA A 141 7.84 -14.73 2.29
CA ALA A 141 7.65 -13.60 1.40
C ALA A 141 6.69 -12.57 2.03
N VAL A 142 7.13 -11.95 3.12
CA VAL A 142 6.36 -10.89 3.79
C VAL A 142 6.90 -9.53 3.30
N TYR A 143 6.05 -8.74 2.65
CA TYR A 143 6.45 -7.41 2.17
C TYR A 143 6.65 -6.44 3.33
N ALA A 144 5.68 -6.39 4.24
CA ALA A 144 5.73 -5.61 5.47
C ALA A 144 5.15 -6.42 6.65
N PRO A 145 5.81 -6.45 7.83
CA PRO A 145 5.33 -7.24 8.94
C PRO A 145 4.08 -6.58 9.55
N PHE A 146 3.05 -7.40 9.78
CA PHE A 146 1.84 -6.98 10.48
C PHE A 146 2.16 -6.43 11.87
N SER A 147 1.60 -5.25 12.20
CA SER A 147 1.84 -4.57 13.48
C SER A 147 0.53 -4.07 14.10
N LEU A 148 0.03 -4.79 15.10
CA LEU A 148 -1.14 -4.39 15.89
C LEU A 148 -0.99 -2.99 16.51
N ARG A 149 0.23 -2.64 16.89
CA ARG A 149 0.55 -1.32 17.42
C ARG A 149 0.27 -0.22 16.40
N GLN A 150 0.57 -0.43 15.12
CA GLN A 150 0.29 0.57 14.08
C GLN A 150 -1.21 0.73 13.85
N ILE A 151 -1.97 -0.36 13.87
CA ILE A 151 -3.43 -0.31 13.74
C ILE A 151 -4.04 0.49 14.89
N LEU A 152 -3.61 0.20 16.13
CA LEU A 152 -4.06 0.95 17.30
C LEU A 152 -3.65 2.43 17.23
N GLU A 153 -2.41 2.72 16.86
CA GLU A 153 -1.94 4.10 16.68
C GLU A 153 -2.72 4.82 15.56
N PHE A 154 -3.05 4.15 14.47
CA PHE A 154 -3.88 4.69 13.39
C PHE A 154 -5.29 5.02 13.89
N ILE A 155 -5.94 4.11 14.62
CA ILE A 155 -7.26 4.33 15.23
C ILE A 155 -7.22 5.53 16.19
N VAL A 156 -6.16 5.64 17.01
CA VAL A 156 -5.98 6.76 17.96
C VAL A 156 -5.71 8.09 17.23
N LEU A 157 -5.05 8.06 16.07
CA LEU A 157 -4.77 9.25 15.26
C LEU A 157 -5.92 9.64 14.35
N LEU A 158 -6.88 8.75 14.10
CA LEU A 158 -8.02 8.96 13.20
C LEU A 158 -8.85 10.21 13.57
N PRO A 159 -9.15 10.49 14.86
CA PRO A 159 -9.84 11.72 15.27
C PRO A 159 -9.15 13.02 14.83
N LEU A 160 -7.83 12.99 14.56
CA LEU A 160 -7.10 14.17 14.10
C LEU A 160 -7.60 14.66 12.72
N ASN A 161 -8.12 13.76 11.88
CA ASN A 161 -8.74 14.13 10.59
C ASN A 161 -10.10 14.83 10.76
N LEU A 162 -10.75 14.74 11.92
CA LEU A 162 -12.05 15.38 12.18
C LEU A 162 -11.91 16.86 12.54
N ILE A 163 -10.68 17.35 12.73
CA ILE A 163 -10.42 18.78 12.91
C ILE A 163 -10.65 19.46 11.56
N PRO A 164 -11.61 20.40 11.44
CA PRO A 164 -11.99 21.05 10.18
C PRO A 164 -10.96 22.12 9.79
N PHE A 165 -9.69 21.72 9.69
CA PHE A 165 -8.57 22.55 9.28
C PHE A 165 -7.59 21.70 8.46
N PRO A 166 -7.05 22.19 7.33
CA PRO A 166 -6.09 21.44 6.50
C PRO A 166 -4.89 20.90 7.29
N GLY A 167 -4.51 21.57 8.39
CA GLY A 167 -3.46 21.14 9.29
C GLY A 167 -3.74 19.81 10.00
N GLY A 168 -5.00 19.46 10.29
CA GLY A 168 -5.35 18.17 10.90
C GLY A 168 -5.02 16.99 9.99
N THR A 169 -5.47 17.07 8.73
CA THR A 169 -5.18 16.06 7.69
C THR A 169 -3.70 16.02 7.33
N LEU A 170 -3.05 17.18 7.17
CA LEU A 170 -1.60 17.22 6.90
C LEU A 170 -0.79 16.61 8.04
N MET A 171 -1.10 16.94 9.31
CA MET A 171 -0.44 16.34 10.46
C MET A 171 -0.69 14.84 10.56
N PHE A 172 -1.91 14.39 10.28
CA PHE A 172 -2.24 12.98 10.22
C PHE A 172 -1.37 12.24 9.19
N LEU A 173 -1.28 12.76 7.97
CA LEU A 173 -0.46 12.17 6.89
C LEU A 173 1.03 12.14 7.26
N VAL A 174 1.57 13.22 7.85
CA VAL A 174 2.96 13.29 8.29
C VAL A 174 3.25 12.29 9.40
N LEU A 175 2.39 12.22 10.44
CA LEU A 175 2.59 11.33 11.58
C LEU A 175 2.46 9.85 11.20
N THR A 176 1.47 9.53 10.36
CA THR A 176 1.28 8.15 9.87
C THR A 176 2.39 7.76 8.90
N GLY A 177 2.79 8.65 7.99
CA GLY A 177 3.91 8.43 7.06
C GLY A 177 5.25 8.21 7.77
N TYR A 178 5.57 9.02 8.78
CA TYR A 178 6.78 8.88 9.59
C TYR A 178 6.91 7.50 10.25
N ARG A 179 5.78 6.91 10.67
CA ARG A 179 5.75 5.60 11.34
C ARG A 179 5.61 4.44 10.37
N ALA A 180 4.88 4.59 9.28
CA ALA A 180 4.63 3.55 8.29
C ALA A 180 5.78 3.39 7.29
N GLY A 181 6.49 4.47 6.94
CA GLY A 181 7.55 4.47 5.93
C GLY A 181 8.62 3.36 6.09
N PRO A 182 9.17 3.12 7.30
CA PRO A 182 10.14 2.07 7.53
C PRO A 182 9.66 0.64 7.21
N PHE A 183 8.34 0.39 7.25
CA PHE A 183 7.78 -0.94 6.98
C PHE A 183 7.89 -1.30 5.50
N HIS A 184 7.83 -0.33 4.59
CA HIS A 184 7.99 -0.57 3.16
C HIS A 184 9.42 -0.94 2.75
N HIS A 185 10.42 -0.73 3.63
CA HIS A 185 11.79 -1.18 3.40
C HIS A 185 12.07 -2.55 4.01
N TRP A 186 11.06 -3.19 4.61
CA TRP A 186 11.26 -4.45 5.30
C TRP A 186 11.76 -5.56 4.38
N ARG A 187 11.13 -5.75 3.21
CA ARG A 187 11.59 -6.71 2.19
C ARG A 187 13.03 -6.44 1.77
N TYR A 188 13.38 -5.18 1.52
CA TYR A 188 14.76 -4.78 1.20
C TYR A 188 15.75 -5.17 2.30
N PHE A 189 15.42 -4.92 3.57
CA PHE A 189 16.26 -5.31 4.70
C PHE A 189 16.36 -6.82 4.91
N GLN A 190 15.32 -7.58 4.53
CA GLN A 190 15.36 -9.04 4.54
C GLN A 190 16.31 -9.57 3.46
N LEU A 191 16.27 -9.04 2.24
CA LEU A 191 17.16 -9.46 1.15
C LEU A 191 18.63 -9.18 1.44
N LEU A 192 18.92 -8.09 2.17
CA LEU A 192 20.26 -7.75 2.63
C LEU A 192 20.71 -8.51 3.88
N ASP A 193 19.87 -9.38 4.42
CA ASP A 193 20.11 -10.13 5.67
C ASP A 193 20.59 -9.26 6.84
N LEU A 194 20.05 -8.04 6.98
CA LEU A 194 20.48 -7.12 8.02
C LEU A 194 20.02 -7.60 9.40
N SER A 195 20.90 -7.50 10.40
CA SER A 195 20.54 -7.72 11.80
C SER A 195 19.58 -6.64 12.32
N LYS A 196 18.85 -6.92 13.40
CA LYS A 196 17.91 -5.96 14.03
C LYS A 196 18.57 -4.61 14.37
N GLN A 197 19.83 -4.62 14.80
CA GLN A 197 20.57 -3.40 15.14
C GLN A 197 20.90 -2.58 13.88
N GLN A 198 21.40 -3.23 12.83
CA GLN A 198 21.72 -2.57 11.55
C GLN A 198 20.47 -1.97 10.89
N ARG A 199 19.31 -2.64 10.97
CA ARG A 199 18.03 -2.11 10.48
C ARG A 199 17.65 -0.82 11.21
N LYS A 200 17.71 -0.83 12.54
CA LYS A 200 17.38 0.34 13.38
C LYS A 200 18.28 1.53 13.06
N GLU A 201 19.58 1.29 12.85
CA GLU A 201 20.51 2.34 12.48
C GLU A 201 20.23 2.90 11.08
N SER A 202 19.96 2.03 10.10
CA SER A 202 19.62 2.42 8.73
C SER A 202 18.35 3.27 8.67
N ILE A 203 17.31 2.88 9.42
CA ILE A 203 16.07 3.65 9.54
C ILE A 203 16.35 5.00 10.21
N ARG A 204 17.12 5.04 11.31
CA ARG A 204 17.44 6.28 12.02
C ARG A 204 18.18 7.28 11.13
N ARG A 205 19.10 6.81 10.28
CA ARG A 205 19.85 7.67 9.35
C ARG A 205 18.96 8.28 8.25
N ARG A 206 17.86 7.63 7.88
CA ARG A 206 16.96 8.03 6.77
C ARG A 206 15.57 8.47 7.23
N GLN A 207 15.37 8.64 8.54
CA GLN A 207 14.07 8.88 9.16
C GLN A 207 13.30 10.05 8.50
N LEU A 208 14.00 11.15 8.21
CA LEU A 208 13.40 12.32 7.58
C LEU A 208 12.95 12.06 6.14
N GLN A 209 13.68 11.22 5.38
CA GLN A 209 13.37 10.88 3.99
C GLN A 209 12.08 10.07 3.84
N TYR A 210 11.59 9.44 4.92
CA TYR A 210 10.28 8.79 4.93
C TYR A 210 9.11 9.76 5.03
N THR A 211 9.39 11.03 5.34
CA THR A 211 8.37 12.03 5.71
C THR A 211 8.36 13.26 4.78
N THR A 212 9.36 13.40 3.91
CA THR A 212 9.61 14.55 3.03
C THR A 212 9.75 14.11 1.57
#